data_AF-A0A7V3Y497-F1
#
_entry.id   AF-A0A7V3Y497-F1
#
_cell.length_a   1.000
_cell.length_b   1.000
_cell.length_c   1.000
_cell.angle_alpha   90.00
_cell.angle_beta   90.00
_cell.angle_gamma   90.00
#
_symmetry.space_group_name_H-M   'P 1'
#
loop_
_entity.id
_entity.type
_entity.pdbx_description
1 polymer ?
#
loop_
_entity_poly.entity_id
_entity_poly.type
_entity_poly.pdbx_seq_one_letter_code
_entity_poly.pdbx_strand_id
1 'polypeptide(L)'
;MKGLVFFQSIWTVGILVKLPQILDFLGYSHSINIAIMRILLIAVFFHMLTLNLMIYLLYMELHFEAAMAACIYLLLNIVATLFSIFHVQWLPGTSYMLASVATTLYCSYYLYKKAPIIDFIIFSKT
;
A
#
# COMPACT_ATOMS: atom_id res chain seq x y z
N MET A 1 12.88 7.52 -4.13
CA MET A 1 11.98 6.35 -4.24
C MET A 1 12.67 5.01 -4.40
N LYS A 2 13.57 4.80 -5.37
CA LYS A 2 14.09 3.45 -5.69
C LYS A 2 14.67 2.70 -4.48
N GLY A 3 15.46 3.35 -3.63
CA GLY A 3 16.11 2.70 -2.48
C GLY A 3 15.15 2.21 -1.39
N LEU A 4 14.18 3.04 -0.96
CA LEU A 4 13.26 2.69 0.11
C LEU A 4 12.26 1.60 -0.33
N VAL A 5 11.72 1.72 -1.54
CA VAL A 5 10.83 0.70 -2.11
C VAL A 5 11.57 -0.63 -2.31
N PHE A 6 12.83 -0.58 -2.78
CA PHE A 6 13.67 -1.76 -2.93
C PHE A 6 13.96 -2.44 -1.57
N PHE A 7 14.39 -1.67 -0.58
CA PHE A 7 14.63 -2.17 0.77
C PHE A 7 13.37 -2.81 1.37
N GLN A 8 12.23 -2.13 1.28
CA GLN A 8 10.94 -2.64 1.74
C GLN A 8 10.57 -3.93 1.01
N SER A 9 10.76 -4.00 -0.32
CA SER A 9 10.44 -5.19 -1.11
C SER A 9 11.28 -6.40 -0.72
N ILE A 10 12.59 -6.23 -0.47
CA ILE A 10 13.48 -7.30 -0.02
C ILE A 10 13.00 -7.84 1.32
N TRP A 11 12.69 -6.95 2.27
CA TRP A 11 12.22 -7.34 3.59
C TRP A 11 10.86 -8.04 3.53
N THR A 12 9.89 -7.51 2.80
CA THR A 12 8.56 -8.13 2.67
C THR A 12 8.66 -9.51 2.03
N VAL A 13 9.45 -9.67 0.96
CA VAL A 13 9.66 -10.98 0.31
C VAL A 13 10.38 -11.94 1.25
N GLY A 14 11.43 -11.49 1.95
CA GLY A 14 12.15 -12.29 2.93
C GLY A 14 11.24 -12.81 4.03
N ILE A 15 10.40 -11.94 4.60
CA ILE A 15 9.41 -12.31 5.62
C ILE A 15 8.36 -13.27 5.06
N LEU A 16 7.84 -13.03 3.85
CA LEU A 16 6.83 -13.90 3.22
C LEU A 16 7.35 -15.33 2.99
N VAL A 17 8.59 -15.47 2.52
CA VAL A 17 9.21 -16.77 2.26
C VAL A 17 9.51 -17.50 3.58
N LYS A 18 9.99 -16.76 4.59
CA LYS A 18 10.36 -17.31 5.91
C LYS A 18 9.21 -17.32 6.91
N LEU A 19 8.00 -16.96 6.49
CA LEU A 19 6.85 -16.79 7.38
C LEU A 19 6.55 -18.00 8.26
N PRO A 20 6.54 -19.26 7.77
CA PRO A 20 6.30 -20.42 8.62
C PRO A 20 7.36 -20.55 9.72
N GLN A 21 8.63 -20.36 9.38
CA GLN A 21 9.77 -20.46 10.31
C GLN A 21 9.74 -19.33 11.35
N ILE A 22 9.31 -18.14 10.96
CA ILE A 22 9.12 -17.01 11.87
C ILE A 22 7.96 -17.31 12.85
N LEU A 23 6.86 -17.86 12.37
CA LEU A 23 5.72 -18.24 13.21
C LEU A 23 6.05 -19.40 14.16
N ASP A 24 6.82 -20.38 13.70
CA ASP A 24 7.35 -21.48 14.53
C ASP A 24 8.25 -20.92 15.64
N PHE A 25 9.19 -20.03 15.29
CA PHE A 25 10.10 -19.40 16.26
C PHE A 25 9.35 -18.57 17.32
N LEU A 26 8.28 -17.88 16.93
CA LEU A 26 7.44 -17.10 17.84
C LEU A 26 6.42 -17.94 18.62
N GLY A 27 6.31 -19.25 18.34
CA GLY A 27 5.37 -20.15 19.00
C GLY A 27 3.91 -20.04 18.53
N TYR A 28 3.66 -19.43 17.36
CA TYR A 28 2.31 -19.17 16.83
C TYR A 28 1.92 -20.07 15.64
N SER A 29 2.72 -21.08 15.33
CA SER A 29 2.56 -21.92 14.14
C SER A 29 1.19 -22.57 13.98
N HIS A 30 0.55 -22.96 15.09
CA HIS A 30 -0.75 -23.62 15.10
C HIS A 30 -1.92 -22.68 15.37
N SER A 31 -1.66 -21.45 15.83
CA SER A 31 -2.70 -20.48 16.20
C SER A 31 -3.03 -19.53 15.05
N ILE A 32 -2.07 -19.23 14.18
CA ILE A 32 -2.20 -18.23 13.13
C ILE A 32 -2.31 -18.89 11.76
N ASN A 33 -3.36 -18.51 11.02
CA ASN A 33 -3.50 -18.95 9.63
C ASN A 33 -2.47 -18.23 8.73
N ILE A 34 -1.57 -19.03 8.15
CA ILE A 34 -0.49 -18.55 7.28
C ILE A 34 -1.03 -17.80 6.06
N ALA A 35 -2.16 -18.22 5.49
CA ALA A 35 -2.73 -17.56 4.32
C ALA A 35 -3.19 -16.13 4.64
N ILE A 36 -3.82 -15.92 5.80
CA ILE A 36 -4.24 -14.59 6.27
C ILE A 36 -3.02 -13.70 6.48
N MET A 37 -1.97 -14.22 7.13
CA MET A 37 -0.73 -13.47 7.35
C MET A 37 -0.03 -13.06 6.05
N ARG A 38 -0.03 -13.93 5.04
CA ARG A 38 0.52 -13.59 3.72
C ARG A 38 -0.24 -12.44 3.07
N ILE A 39 -1.56 -12.49 3.09
CA ILE A 39 -2.41 -11.41 2.54
C ILE A 39 -2.16 -10.11 3.28
N LEU A 40 -2.11 -10.15 4.61
CA LEU A 40 -1.83 -8.97 5.42
C LEU A 40 -0.45 -8.38 5.15
N LEU A 41 0.59 -9.21 5.02
CA LEU A 41 1.94 -8.72 4.70
C LEU A 41 2.01 -8.04 3.33
N ILE A 42 1.32 -8.60 2.33
CA ILE A 42 1.20 -7.98 1.00
C ILE A 42 0.42 -6.66 1.10
N ALA A 43 -0.68 -6.63 1.84
CA ALA A 43 -1.48 -5.44 2.05
C ALA A 43 -0.68 -4.32 2.76
N VAL A 44 0.07 -4.66 3.81
CA VAL A 44 0.96 -3.73 4.52
C VAL A 44 2.01 -3.17 3.57
N PHE A 45 2.59 -3.99 2.69
CA PHE A 45 3.56 -3.52 1.70
C PHE A 45 2.97 -2.43 0.79
N PHE A 46 1.80 -2.68 0.20
CA PHE A 46 1.13 -1.69 -0.65
C PHE A 46 0.69 -0.46 0.15
N HIS A 47 0.22 -0.64 1.38
CA HIS A 47 -0.19 0.50 2.20
C HIS A 47 0.99 1.42 2.55
N MET A 48 2.13 0.85 2.94
CA MET A 48 3.36 1.61 3.18
C MET A 48 3.86 2.29 1.90
N LEU A 49 3.70 1.65 0.74
CA LEU A 49 4.00 2.27 -0.54
C LEU A 49 3.07 3.46 -0.84
N THR A 50 1.76 3.32 -0.61
CA THR A 50 0.79 4.42 -0.73
C THR A 50 1.13 5.58 0.20
N LEU A 51 1.47 5.32 1.47
CA LEU A 51 1.89 6.35 2.43
C LEU A 51 3.11 7.11 1.93
N ASN A 52 4.13 6.40 1.44
CA ASN A 52 5.32 7.04 0.85
C ASN A 52 4.95 7.91 -0.36
N LEU A 53 4.11 7.42 -1.27
CA LEU A 53 3.66 8.19 -2.43
C LEU A 53 2.86 9.44 -2.03
N MET A 54 2.01 9.36 -1.00
CA MET A 54 1.30 10.52 -0.48
C MET A 54 2.25 11.55 0.12
N ILE A 55 3.29 11.12 0.84
CA ILE A 55 4.35 12.02 1.32
C ILE A 55 4.99 12.74 0.12
N TYR A 56 5.31 12.03 -0.97
CA TYR A 56 5.85 12.68 -2.17
C TYR A 56 4.87 13.68 -2.82
N LEU A 57 3.58 13.36 -2.89
CA LEU A 57 2.57 14.30 -3.37
C LEU A 57 2.52 15.56 -2.49
N LEU A 58 2.57 15.40 -1.17
CA LEU A 58 2.63 16.52 -0.23
C LEU A 58 3.90 17.36 -0.40
N TYR A 59 5.05 16.74 -0.64
CA TYR A 59 6.32 17.43 -0.94
C TYR A 59 6.25 18.27 -2.24
N MET A 60 5.43 17.86 -3.20
CA MET A 60 5.18 18.58 -4.45
C MET A 60 4.02 19.58 -4.33
N GLU A 61 3.57 19.88 -3.10
CA GLU A 61 2.43 20.76 -2.78
C GLU A 61 1.08 20.30 -3.37
N LEU A 62 0.96 19.02 -3.76
CA LEU A 62 -0.25 18.39 -4.28
C LEU A 62 -1.13 17.87 -3.12
N HIS A 63 -1.54 18.78 -2.24
CA HIS A 63 -2.31 18.44 -1.03
C HIS A 63 -3.68 17.84 -1.33
N PHE A 64 -4.35 18.31 -2.38
CA PHE A 64 -5.67 17.83 -2.76
C PHE A 64 -5.62 16.36 -3.23
N GLU A 65 -4.62 16.01 -4.04
CA GLU A 65 -4.41 14.67 -4.55
C GLU A 65 -4.06 13.69 -3.42
N ALA A 66 -3.24 14.10 -2.46
CA ALA A 66 -2.93 13.31 -1.28
C ALA A 66 -4.18 13.06 -0.41
N ALA A 67 -4.99 14.10 -0.18
CA ALA A 67 -6.24 13.98 0.57
C ALA A 67 -7.25 13.08 -0.17
N MET A 68 -7.35 13.21 -1.49
CA MET A 68 -8.22 12.37 -2.32
C MET A 68 -7.77 10.90 -2.28
N ALA A 69 -6.47 10.62 -2.32
CA ALA A 69 -5.95 9.27 -2.17
C ALA A 69 -6.33 8.64 -0.81
N ALA A 70 -6.24 9.40 0.28
CA ALA A 70 -6.68 8.95 1.60
C ALA A 70 -8.19 8.67 1.65
N CYS A 71 -8.99 9.53 1.02
CA CYS A 71 -10.45 9.34 0.91
C CYS A 71 -10.81 8.09 0.10
N ILE A 72 -10.17 7.89 -1.06
CA ILE A 72 -10.35 6.70 -1.89
C ILE A 72 -9.98 5.44 -1.09
N TYR A 73 -8.87 5.47 -0.36
CA TYR A 73 -8.45 4.36 0.48
C TYR A 73 -9.51 4.01 1.54
N LEU A 74 -9.99 5.02 2.26
CA LEU A 74 -11.01 4.85 3.29
C LEU A 74 -12.29 4.25 2.71
N LEU A 75 -12.82 4.85 1.65
CA LEU A 75 -14.07 4.42 1.00
C LEU A 75 -13.95 3.01 0.44
N LEU A 76 -12.88 2.71 -0.31
CA LEU A 76 -12.67 1.36 -0.86
C LEU A 76 -12.55 0.32 0.25
N ASN A 77 -11.82 0.63 1.32
CA ASN A 77 -11.64 -0.33 2.41
C ASN A 77 -12.98 -0.60 3.13
N ILE A 78 -13.78 0.43 3.41
CA ILE A 78 -15.11 0.27 4.03
C ILE A 78 -16.02 -0.54 3.10
N VAL A 79 -16.15 -0.14 1.84
CA VAL A 79 -17.05 -0.79 0.87
C VAL A 79 -16.64 -2.25 0.65
N ALA A 80 -15.36 -2.53 0.43
CA ALA A 80 -14.85 -3.88 0.25
C ALA A 80 -15.03 -4.74 1.50
N THR A 81 -14.87 -4.17 2.70
CA THR A 81 -15.08 -4.89 3.96
C THR A 81 -16.56 -5.22 4.15
N LEU A 82 -17.47 -4.26 3.93
CA LEU A 82 -18.90 -4.51 4.02
C LEU A 82 -19.35 -5.54 2.96
N PHE A 83 -18.86 -5.42 1.73
CA PHE A 83 -19.13 -6.40 0.68
C PHE A 83 -18.64 -7.80 1.07
N SER A 84 -17.46 -7.90 1.68
CA SER A 84 -16.93 -9.18 2.17
C SER A 84 -17.75 -9.78 3.32
N ILE A 85 -18.45 -8.96 4.11
CA ILE A 85 -19.28 -9.46 5.21
C ILE A 85 -20.63 -9.95 4.68
N PHE A 86 -21.24 -9.19 3.77
CA PHE A 86 -22.62 -9.43 3.35
C PHE A 86 -22.79 -10.30 2.10
N HIS A 87 -21.80 -10.30 1.19
CA HIS A 87 -21.98 -10.91 -0.14
C HIS A 87 -20.98 -12.04 -0.43
N VAL A 88 -19.72 -11.90 -0.01
CA VAL A 88 -18.67 -12.89 -0.33
C VAL A 88 -17.71 -13.07 0.85
N GLN A 89 -17.57 -14.28 1.39
CA GLN A 89 -16.60 -14.56 2.45
C GLN A 89 -15.15 -14.51 1.92
N TRP A 90 -14.58 -13.32 1.81
CA TRP A 90 -13.15 -13.18 1.56
C TRP A 90 -12.34 -13.44 2.81
N LEU A 91 -11.09 -13.87 2.62
CA LEU A 91 -10.12 -13.98 3.71
C LEU A 91 -9.90 -12.59 4.34
N PRO A 92 -9.75 -12.51 5.67
CA PRO A 92 -9.39 -11.28 6.35
C PRO A 92 -8.14 -10.63 5.73
N GLY A 93 -8.19 -9.32 5.51
CA GLY A 93 -7.09 -8.54 4.92
C GLY A 93 -7.17 -8.34 3.41
N THR A 94 -8.06 -9.03 2.69
CA THR A 94 -8.26 -8.83 1.25
C THR A 94 -8.81 -7.45 0.89
N SER A 95 -9.79 -6.94 1.65
CA SER A 95 -10.32 -5.58 1.49
C SER A 95 -9.23 -4.51 1.68
N TYR A 96 -8.40 -4.70 2.71
CA TYR A 96 -7.23 -3.87 2.98
C TYR A 96 -6.21 -3.91 1.83
N MET A 97 -5.93 -5.10 1.29
CA MET A 97 -5.04 -5.29 0.15
C MET A 97 -5.57 -4.57 -1.09
N LEU A 98 -6.86 -4.72 -1.42
CA LEU A 98 -7.46 -4.09 -2.59
C LEU A 98 -7.45 -2.57 -2.49
N ALA A 99 -7.81 -2.02 -1.33
CA ALA A 99 -7.79 -0.58 -1.09
C ALA A 99 -6.37 0.00 -1.19
N SER A 100 -5.37 -0.69 -0.61
CA SER A 100 -3.98 -0.25 -0.68
C SER A 100 -3.41 -0.31 -2.10
N VAL A 101 -3.68 -1.37 -2.87
CA VAL A 101 -3.26 -1.48 -4.28
C VAL A 101 -3.89 -0.39 -5.14
N ALA A 102 -5.22 -0.21 -5.05
CA ALA A 102 -5.93 0.79 -5.84
C ALA A 102 -5.41 2.22 -5.58
N THR A 103 -5.11 2.52 -4.32
CA THR A 103 -4.61 3.84 -3.93
C THR A 103 -3.15 4.04 -4.29
N THR A 104 -2.32 3.00 -4.22
CA THR A 104 -0.96 3.03 -4.78
C THR A 104 -0.99 3.39 -6.27
N LEU A 105 -1.87 2.76 -7.05
CA LEU A 105 -2.02 3.03 -8.48
C LEU A 105 -2.48 4.48 -8.72
N TYR A 106 -3.45 4.95 -7.96
CA TYR A 106 -3.92 6.34 -8.01
C TYR A 106 -2.77 7.33 -7.76
N CYS A 107 -2.04 7.19 -6.65
CA CYS A 107 -0.94 8.09 -6.33
C CYS A 107 0.18 8.02 -7.38
N SER A 108 0.52 6.83 -7.86
CA SER A 108 1.55 6.63 -8.88
C SER A 108 1.20 7.34 -10.19
N TYR A 109 -0.06 7.27 -10.62
CA TYR A 109 -0.54 7.94 -11.82
C TYR A 109 -0.42 9.47 -11.72
N TYR A 110 -0.85 10.06 -10.59
CA TYR A 110 -0.75 11.51 -10.40
C TYR A 110 0.70 11.98 -10.27
N LEU A 111 1.55 11.20 -9.60
CA LEU A 111 2.98 11.49 -9.50
C LEU A 111 3.62 11.50 -10.88
N TYR A 112 3.39 10.45 -11.70
CA TYR A 112 3.93 10.36 -13.06
C TYR A 112 3.47 11.52 -13.95
N LYS A 113 2.19 11.91 -13.85
CA LYS A 113 1.62 12.98 -14.67
C LYS A 113 2.11 14.38 -14.27
N LYS A 114 2.28 14.64 -12.98
CA LYS A 114 2.57 16.00 -12.47
C LYS A 114 4.03 16.27 -12.16
N ALA A 115 4.85 15.25 -11.88
CA ALA A 115 6.28 15.41 -11.62
C ALA A 115 7.03 16.14 -12.76
N PRO A 116 6.92 15.75 -14.05
CA PRO A 116 7.68 16.41 -15.11
C PRO A 116 7.23 17.86 -15.36
N ILE A 117 5.98 18.20 -15.04
CA ILE A 117 5.45 19.56 -15.18
C ILE A 117 6.07 20.47 -14.11
N ILE A 118 6.16 19.98 -12.87
CA ILE A 118 6.74 20.73 -11.76
C ILE A 118 8.24 20.90 -11.97
N ASP A 119 8.94 19.84 -12.40
CA ASP A 119 10.36 19.93 -12.76
C ASP A 119 10.59 20.96 -13.88
N PHE A 120 9.76 20.95 -14.93
CA PHE A 120 9.85 21.95 -16.00
C PHE A 120 9.65 23.38 -15.47
N ILE A 121 8.64 23.63 -14.63
CA ILE A 121 8.37 24.97 -14.07
C ILE A 121 9.54 25.47 -13.21
N ILE A 122 10.19 24.58 -12.46
CA ILE A 122 11.33 24.93 -11.61
C ILE A 122 12.56 25.23 -12.47
N PHE A 123 12.88 24.39 -13.46
CA PHE A 123 14.06 24.54 -14.31
C PHE A 123 13.89 25.57 -15.45
N SER A 124 12.67 25.93 -15.84
CA SER A 124 12.41 26.94 -16.88
C SER A 124 12.39 28.38 -16.34
N LYS A 125 12.40 28.55 -15.01
CA LYS A 125 12.39 29.87 -14.35
C LYS A 125 13.79 30.40 -14.01
N THR A 126 14.84 29.61 -14.27
CA THR A 126 16.26 30.03 -14.26
C THR A 126 16.71 30.36 -15.66
#